data_AF-A0A0B2BZA3-F1
#
_entry.id   AF-A0A0B2BZA3-F1
#
_cell.length_a   1.000
_cell.length_b   1.000
_cell.length_c   1.000
_cell.angle_alpha   90.00
_cell.angle_beta   90.00
_cell.angle_gamma   90.00
#
_symmetry.space_group_name_H-M   'P 1'
#
loop_
_entity.id
_entity.type
_entity.pdbx_description
1 polymer ?
#
loop_
_entity_poly.entity_id
_entity_poly.type
_entity_poly.pdbx_seq_one_letter_code
_entity_poly.pdbx_strand_id
1 'polypeptide(L)'
;MDSVVSRVRTDGPSRSINRTQSPIRALGVPWGTIMLASLTPWLPIIAPVPILPPFGFMMLIAWRLGRPNLLPLWAGFPLGLFDDLFSGQPLGSGILLFSLALIAIDLIEIRFPWRSFWLDWLSAGTLLLLYLTATTLFARVPLTDLQVQLVGSQLLFCIVLFPIIARTAALLDRLRLQRVRRID
;
A
#
# COMPACT_ATOMS: atom_id res chain seq x y z
N MET A 1 -36.47 -54.66 -23.26
CA MET A 1 -35.15 -54.49 -23.91
C MET A 1 -35.17 -53.11 -24.54
N ASP A 2 -34.69 -52.09 -23.83
CA ASP A 2 -34.45 -50.77 -24.40
C ASP A 2 -33.26 -50.16 -23.64
N SER A 3 -32.13 -50.06 -24.33
CA SER A 3 -30.86 -49.59 -23.80
C SER A 3 -30.85 -48.06 -23.76
N VAL A 4 -30.91 -47.49 -22.56
CA VAL A 4 -30.64 -46.06 -22.34
C VAL A 4 -29.15 -45.82 -22.52
N VAL A 5 -28.75 -45.49 -23.74
CA VAL A 5 -27.39 -45.08 -24.09
C VAL A 5 -27.08 -43.76 -23.38
N SER A 6 -26.21 -43.80 -22.37
CA SER A 6 -25.62 -42.62 -21.76
C SER A 6 -24.69 -41.95 -22.77
N ARG A 7 -25.11 -40.79 -23.29
CA ARG A 7 -24.23 -39.93 -24.08
C ARG A 7 -23.19 -39.32 -23.15
N VAL A 8 -22.01 -39.95 -23.08
CA VAL A 8 -20.81 -39.32 -22.51
C VAL A 8 -20.46 -38.16 -23.43
N ARG A 9 -20.82 -36.95 -22.99
CA ARG A 9 -20.38 -35.70 -23.61
C ARG A 9 -18.88 -35.57 -23.36
N THR A 10 -18.09 -35.88 -24.39
CA THR A 10 -16.66 -35.60 -24.40
C THR A 10 -16.47 -34.09 -24.57
N ASP A 11 -16.58 -33.36 -23.46
CA ASP A 11 -16.07 -32.00 -23.41
C ASP A 11 -14.55 -32.09 -23.64
N GLY A 12 -14.10 -31.65 -24.82
CA GLY A 12 -12.69 -31.62 -25.20
C GLY A 12 -11.85 -30.89 -24.13
N PRO A 13 -10.55 -31.19 -24.04
CA PRO A 13 -9.72 -30.72 -22.94
C PRO A 13 -9.83 -29.20 -22.83
N SER A 14 -10.43 -28.75 -21.72
CA SER A 14 -10.68 -27.34 -21.45
C SER A 14 -9.37 -26.57 -21.59
N ARG A 15 -9.27 -25.76 -22.65
CA ARG A 15 -8.18 -24.82 -22.92
C ARG A 15 -8.08 -23.69 -21.88
N SER A 16 -8.78 -23.83 -20.74
CA SER A 16 -8.78 -22.91 -19.60
C SER A 16 -7.71 -23.20 -18.55
N ILE A 17 -6.99 -24.34 -18.65
CA ILE A 17 -6.12 -24.84 -17.57
C ILE A 17 -4.71 -24.23 -17.63
N ASN A 18 -4.26 -23.73 -18.80
CA ASN A 18 -2.99 -23.01 -18.93
C ASN A 18 -3.19 -21.48 -18.91
N ARG A 19 -3.90 -20.99 -17.89
CA ARG A 19 -4.08 -19.55 -17.63
C ARG A 19 -3.32 -19.18 -16.37
N THR A 20 -2.00 -19.09 -16.48
CA THR A 20 -1.14 -18.66 -15.37
C THR A 20 -1.22 -17.14 -15.22
N GLN A 21 -1.39 -16.68 -13.98
CA GLN A 21 -1.32 -15.25 -13.66
C GLN A 21 0.09 -14.76 -14.01
N SER A 22 0.24 -13.62 -14.70
CA SER A 22 1.57 -13.09 -14.99
C SER A 22 2.24 -12.65 -13.68
N PRO A 23 3.31 -13.32 -13.20
CA PRO A 23 3.93 -13.03 -11.90
C PRO A 23 4.51 -11.61 -11.85
N ILE A 24 4.92 -11.07 -12.99
CA ILE A 24 5.49 -9.72 -13.12
C ILE A 24 4.47 -8.64 -12.79
N ARG A 25 3.23 -8.73 -13.29
CA ARG A 25 2.17 -7.75 -12.97
C ARG A 25 1.72 -7.89 -11.51
N ALA A 26 1.75 -9.13 -11.00
CA ALA A 26 1.38 -9.42 -9.64
C ALA A 26 2.33 -8.82 -8.60
N LEU A 27 3.65 -8.84 -8.87
CA LEU A 27 4.65 -8.21 -8.02
C LEU A 27 4.84 -6.72 -8.32
N GLY A 28 4.71 -6.28 -9.58
CA GLY A 28 5.04 -4.92 -9.97
C GLY A 28 4.02 -3.86 -9.54
N VAL A 29 2.73 -4.20 -9.46
CA VAL A 29 1.67 -3.21 -9.17
C VAL A 29 1.83 -2.56 -7.78
N PRO A 30 2.04 -3.32 -6.67
CA PRO A 30 2.25 -2.71 -5.36
C PRO A 30 3.46 -1.77 -5.35
N TRP A 31 4.59 -2.19 -5.92
CA TRP A 31 5.82 -1.39 -5.98
C TRP A 31 5.63 -0.12 -6.79
N GLY A 32 5.12 -0.23 -8.01
CA GLY A 32 4.93 0.91 -8.90
C GLY A 32 3.94 1.92 -8.34
N THR A 33 2.86 1.46 -7.70
CA THR A 33 1.85 2.38 -7.14
C THR A 33 2.34 3.10 -5.90
N ILE A 34 3.17 2.47 -5.07
CA ILE A 34 3.83 3.13 -3.94
C ILE A 34 4.81 4.19 -4.46
N MET A 35 5.67 3.83 -5.42
CA MET A 35 6.61 4.78 -6.02
C MET A 35 5.89 5.97 -6.67
N LEU A 36 4.82 5.73 -7.42
CA LEU A 36 3.99 6.79 -8.00
C LEU A 36 3.36 7.68 -6.92
N ALA A 37 2.89 7.09 -5.81
CA ALA A 37 2.36 7.85 -4.68
C ALA A 37 3.44 8.63 -3.92
N SER A 38 4.69 8.16 -3.88
CA SER A 38 5.82 8.92 -3.33
C SER A 38 6.21 10.14 -4.19
N LEU A 39 5.83 10.17 -5.48
CA LEU A 39 6.06 11.31 -6.36
C LEU A 39 5.03 12.43 -6.19
N THR A 40 4.03 12.28 -5.31
CA THR A 40 2.97 13.28 -5.13
C THR A 40 3.48 14.69 -4.77
N PRO A 41 4.56 14.88 -3.99
CA PRO A 41 5.13 16.21 -3.72
C PRO A 41 5.56 16.97 -4.98
N TRP A 42 5.78 16.29 -6.10
CA TRP A 42 6.19 16.89 -7.38
C TRP A 42 5.00 17.38 -8.23
N LEU A 43 3.76 17.13 -7.80
CA LEU A 43 2.61 17.70 -8.47
C LEU A 43 2.68 19.23 -8.38
N PRO A 44 2.22 19.97 -9.42
CA PRO A 44 2.22 21.43 -9.45
C PRO A 44 1.11 21.99 -8.54
N ILE A 45 1.16 21.64 -7.26
CA ILE A 45 0.22 22.08 -6.23
C ILE A 45 0.91 23.18 -5.44
N ILE A 46 0.46 24.42 -5.65
CA ILE A 46 0.93 25.57 -4.89
C ILE A 46 0.14 25.59 -3.58
N ALA A 47 0.65 24.89 -2.57
CA ALA A 47 0.08 24.92 -1.22
C ALA A 47 0.88 25.89 -0.34
N PRO A 48 0.22 26.85 0.35
CA PRO A 48 0.91 27.77 1.26
C PRO A 48 1.40 27.09 2.55
N VAL A 49 0.97 25.86 2.80
CA VAL A 49 1.20 25.08 4.02
C VAL A 49 1.36 23.60 3.62
N PRO A 50 2.25 22.82 4.28
CA PRO A 50 2.44 21.39 4.02
C PRO A 50 1.23 20.57 4.51
N ILE A 51 0.15 20.59 3.71
CA ILE A 51 -1.10 19.86 3.97
C ILE A 51 -1.14 18.52 3.21
N LEU A 52 -0.25 18.34 2.24
CA LEU A 52 -0.18 17.13 1.42
C LEU A 52 0.18 15.94 2.31
N PRO A 53 -0.66 14.91 2.39
CA PRO A 53 -0.37 13.73 3.17
C PRO A 53 0.75 12.91 2.50
N PRO A 54 1.50 12.10 3.26
CA PRO A 54 2.55 11.24 2.72
C PRO A 54 1.93 10.05 1.98
N PHE A 55 1.46 10.29 0.75
CA PHE A 55 0.73 9.32 -0.06
C PHE A 55 1.54 8.03 -0.33
N GLY A 56 2.86 8.13 -0.49
CA GLY A 56 3.75 6.97 -0.63
C GLY A 56 3.63 6.02 0.56
N PHE A 57 3.78 6.56 1.78
CA PHE A 57 3.63 5.78 3.01
C PHE A 57 2.20 5.24 3.18
N MET A 58 1.17 6.05 2.90
CA MET A 58 -0.24 5.61 2.95
C MET A 58 -0.50 4.43 2.01
N MET A 59 0.04 4.47 0.80
CA MET A 59 -0.12 3.40 -0.19
C MET A 59 0.62 2.13 0.25
N LEU A 60 1.80 2.25 0.86
CA LEU A 60 2.55 1.12 1.40
C LEU A 60 1.76 0.40 2.48
N ILE A 61 1.27 1.13 3.49
CA ILE A 61 0.52 0.51 4.59
C ILE A 61 -0.83 -0.03 4.09
N ALA A 62 -1.46 0.61 3.10
CA ALA A 62 -2.69 0.10 2.47
C ALA A 62 -2.48 -1.24 1.77
N TRP A 63 -1.39 -1.41 1.02
CA TRP A 63 -1.03 -2.70 0.41
C TRP A 63 -0.72 -3.77 1.45
N ARG A 64 0.11 -3.43 2.45
CA ARG A 64 0.55 -4.41 3.46
C ARG A 64 -0.59 -4.85 4.36
N LEU A 65 -1.46 -3.93 4.79
CA LEU A 65 -2.68 -4.28 5.51
C LEU A 65 -3.65 -5.01 4.58
N GLY A 66 -3.99 -4.49 3.41
CA GLY A 66 -5.00 -5.12 2.54
C GLY A 66 -4.66 -6.55 2.11
N ARG A 67 -3.38 -6.84 1.87
CA ARG A 67 -2.92 -8.14 1.41
C ARG A 67 -1.58 -8.50 2.07
N PRO A 68 -1.63 -9.22 3.21
CA PRO A 68 -0.42 -9.67 3.87
C PRO A 68 0.40 -10.57 2.94
N ASN A 69 1.72 -10.52 3.08
CA ASN A 69 2.70 -11.26 2.27
C ASN A 69 2.89 -10.83 0.80
N LEU A 70 2.26 -9.74 0.32
CA LEU A 70 2.56 -9.24 -1.04
C LEU A 70 3.90 -8.51 -1.14
N LEU A 71 4.20 -7.68 -0.15
CA LEU A 71 5.46 -6.96 -0.07
C LEU A 71 6.37 -7.71 0.90
N PRO A 72 7.59 -8.08 0.50
CA PRO A 72 8.54 -8.66 1.44
C PRO A 72 8.92 -7.64 2.52
N LEU A 73 9.33 -8.10 3.70
CA LEU A 73 9.72 -7.22 4.81
C LEU A 73 10.85 -6.25 4.43
N TRP A 74 11.78 -6.68 3.58
CA TRP A 74 12.88 -5.85 3.09
C TRP A 74 12.44 -4.77 2.09
N ALA A 75 11.19 -4.77 1.61
CA ALA A 75 10.70 -3.77 0.65
C ALA A 75 10.69 -2.34 1.22
N GLY A 76 10.67 -2.21 2.55
CA GLY A 76 10.75 -0.91 3.22
C GLY A 76 12.04 -0.16 2.90
N PHE A 77 13.15 -0.89 2.71
CA PHE A 77 14.44 -0.29 2.37
C PHE A 77 14.43 0.44 1.01
N PRO A 78 14.17 -0.23 -0.14
CA PRO A 78 14.20 0.44 -1.43
C PRO A 78 13.05 1.45 -1.61
N LEU A 79 11.85 1.16 -1.09
CA LEU A 79 10.71 2.08 -1.20
C LEU A 79 10.92 3.34 -0.34
N GLY A 80 11.46 3.18 0.87
CA GLY A 80 11.79 4.30 1.74
C GLY A 80 12.94 5.15 1.20
N LEU A 81 13.96 4.53 0.59
CA LEU A 81 15.02 5.25 -0.10
C LEU A 81 14.46 6.08 -1.26
N PHE A 82 13.56 5.49 -2.04
CA PHE A 82 12.88 6.22 -3.12
C PHE A 82 12.07 7.41 -2.56
N ASP A 83 11.29 7.20 -1.50
CA ASP A 83 10.53 8.27 -0.85
C ASP A 83 11.42 9.42 -0.36
N ASP A 84 12.56 9.10 0.27
CA ASP A 84 13.55 10.11 0.72
C ASP A 84 14.09 10.96 -0.44
N LEU A 85 14.34 10.36 -1.61
CA LEU A 85 14.87 11.06 -2.78
C LEU A 85 13.91 12.12 -3.34
N PHE A 86 12.60 11.90 -3.23
CA PHE A 86 11.58 12.77 -3.84
C PHE A 86 10.80 13.63 -2.85
N SER A 87 10.79 13.27 -1.56
CA SER A 87 10.02 13.98 -0.52
C SER A 87 10.74 15.22 0.03
N GLY A 88 12.06 15.32 -0.13
CA GLY A 88 12.86 16.41 0.44
C GLY A 88 13.15 16.24 1.94
N GLN A 89 12.80 15.10 2.53
CA GLN A 89 13.18 14.76 3.91
C GLN A 89 14.64 14.32 4.01
N PRO A 90 15.23 14.32 5.23
CA PRO A 90 16.57 13.81 5.42
C PRO A 90 16.71 12.37 4.91
N LEU A 91 17.74 12.12 4.10
CA LEU A 91 18.01 10.80 3.55
C LEU A 91 18.15 9.76 4.68
N GLY A 92 17.43 8.65 4.56
CA GLY A 92 17.40 7.57 5.54
C GLY A 92 16.16 7.59 6.45
N SER A 93 15.42 8.71 6.49
CA SER A 93 14.20 8.83 7.29
C SER A 93 13.10 7.89 6.79
N GLY A 94 12.84 7.91 5.48
CA GLY A 94 11.91 7.04 4.78
C GLY A 94 12.36 5.59 4.85
N ILE A 95 13.66 5.30 4.63
CA ILE A 95 14.23 3.95 4.77
C ILE A 95 13.86 3.35 6.13
N LEU A 96 14.11 4.09 7.21
CA LEU A 96 13.85 3.65 8.57
C LEU A 96 12.35 3.47 8.80
N LEU A 97 11.55 4.49 8.49
CA LEU A 97 10.12 4.50 8.82
C LEU A 97 9.31 3.51 8.00
N PHE A 98 9.62 3.33 6.71
CA PHE A 98 8.96 2.33 5.87
C PHE A 98 9.29 0.92 6.36
N SER A 99 10.56 0.66 6.69
CA SER A 99 10.99 -0.64 7.21
C SER A 99 10.35 -0.94 8.56
N LEU A 100 10.34 0.03 9.47
CA LEU A 100 9.73 -0.11 10.80
C LEU A 100 8.22 -0.31 10.69
N ALA A 101 7.54 0.37 9.77
CA ALA A 101 6.12 0.17 9.53
C ALA A 101 5.80 -1.24 9.02
N LEU A 102 6.60 -1.78 8.09
CA LEU A 102 6.40 -3.17 7.63
C LEU A 102 6.59 -4.19 8.74
N ILE A 103 7.61 -3.99 9.61
CA ILE A 103 7.84 -4.83 10.79
C ILE A 103 6.67 -4.68 11.77
N ALA A 104 6.23 -3.46 12.05
CA ALA A 104 5.13 -3.19 12.98
C ALA A 104 3.82 -3.86 12.51
N ILE A 105 3.52 -3.80 11.20
CA ILE A 105 2.34 -4.47 10.65
C ILE A 105 2.46 -6.00 10.79
N ASP A 106 3.65 -6.57 10.56
CA ASP A 106 3.90 -8.00 10.75
C ASP A 106 3.66 -8.44 12.20
N LEU A 107 4.14 -7.64 13.16
CA LEU A 107 3.91 -7.87 14.60
C LEU A 107 2.42 -7.78 14.96
N ILE A 108 1.70 -6.80 14.39
CA ILE A 108 0.25 -6.65 14.59
C ILE A 108 -0.49 -7.87 14.04
N GLU A 109 -0.09 -8.37 12.87
CA GLU A 109 -0.69 -9.54 12.23
C GLU A 109 -0.52 -10.82 13.06
N ILE A 110 0.67 -11.05 13.61
CA ILE A 110 0.93 -12.18 14.51
C ILE A 110 0.08 -12.07 15.79
N ARG A 111 -0.08 -10.85 16.32
CA ARG A 111 -0.79 -10.65 17.59
C ARG A 111 -2.31 -10.71 17.46
N PHE A 112 -2.85 -10.26 16.33
CA PHE A 112 -4.29 -10.15 16.07
C PHE A 112 -4.68 -10.82 14.75
N PRO A 113 -4.81 -12.15 14.72
CA PRO A 113 -5.18 -12.89 13.50
C PRO A 113 -6.56 -12.52 12.96
N TRP A 114 -7.47 -12.12 13.85
CA TRP A 114 -8.84 -11.72 13.52
C TRP A 114 -8.87 -10.24 13.16
N ARG A 115 -8.59 -9.94 11.90
CA ARG A 115 -8.59 -8.56 11.41
C ARG A 115 -10.00 -8.07 11.13
N SER A 116 -10.30 -6.90 11.68
CA SER A 116 -11.50 -6.12 11.37
C SER A 116 -11.09 -4.83 10.68
N PHE A 117 -12.01 -4.26 9.90
CA PHE A 117 -11.80 -2.95 9.27
C PHE A 117 -11.36 -1.88 10.28
N TRP A 118 -11.96 -1.85 11.46
CA TRP A 118 -11.63 -0.88 12.51
C TRP A 118 -10.21 -1.06 13.04
N LEU A 119 -9.76 -2.30 13.24
CA LEU A 119 -8.39 -2.58 13.68
C LEU A 119 -7.37 -2.13 12.63
N ASP A 120 -7.63 -2.40 11.35
CA ASP A 120 -6.77 -1.95 10.26
C ASP A 120 -6.72 -0.43 10.15
N TRP A 121 -7.88 0.22 10.29
CA TRP A 121 -7.98 1.67 10.24
C TRP A 121 -7.28 2.35 11.43
N LEU A 122 -7.43 1.80 12.65
CA LEU A 122 -6.70 2.27 13.84
C LEU A 122 -5.20 2.00 13.71
N SER A 123 -4.80 0.85 13.19
CA SER A 123 -3.39 0.51 12.96
C SER A 123 -2.76 1.48 11.96
N ALA A 124 -3.46 1.74 10.85
CA ALA A 124 -3.02 2.71 9.85
C ALA A 124 -2.92 4.13 10.44
N GLY A 125 -3.94 4.57 11.19
CA GLY A 125 -3.92 5.87 11.87
C GLY A 125 -2.76 6.01 12.86
N THR A 126 -2.48 4.95 13.63
CA THR A 126 -1.34 4.90 14.57
C THR A 126 -0.01 4.97 13.83
N LEU A 127 0.17 4.21 12.76
CA LEU A 127 1.38 4.25 11.94
C LEU A 127 1.58 5.61 11.28
N LEU A 128 0.51 6.25 10.81
CA LEU A 128 0.54 7.60 10.23
C LEU A 128 0.92 8.66 11.26
N LEU A 129 0.37 8.58 12.48
CA LEU A 129 0.76 9.45 13.58
C LEU A 129 2.25 9.31 13.90
N LEU A 130 2.75 8.08 14.01
CA LEU A 130 4.17 7.81 14.28
C LEU A 130 5.06 8.29 13.14
N TYR A 131 4.65 8.09 11.89
CA TYR A 131 5.39 8.56 10.72
C TYR A 131 5.47 10.09 10.71
N LEU A 132 4.35 10.81 10.85
CA LEU A 132 4.34 12.28 10.81
C LEU A 132 5.13 12.88 11.99
N THR A 133 5.01 12.31 13.19
CA THR A 133 5.80 12.78 14.33
C THR A 133 7.30 12.51 14.13
N ALA A 134 7.70 11.31 13.71
CA ALA A 134 9.10 10.98 13.48
C ALA A 134 9.74 11.82 12.36
N THR A 135 9.03 12.02 11.25
CA THR A 135 9.51 12.85 10.13
C THR A 135 9.72 14.31 10.52
N THR A 136 8.82 14.89 11.32
CA THR A 136 8.99 16.27 11.83
C THR A 136 10.20 16.39 12.76
N LEU A 137 10.44 15.38 13.61
CA LEU A 137 11.62 15.31 14.48
C LEU A 137 12.91 15.16 13.67
N PHE A 138 12.93 14.29 12.66
CA PHE A 138 14.09 14.08 11.80
C PHE A 138 14.42 15.31 10.96
N ALA A 139 13.40 16.00 10.46
CA ALA A 139 13.55 17.27 9.75
C ALA A 139 14.00 18.43 10.67
N ARG A 140 14.13 18.19 11.99
CA ARG A 140 14.52 19.18 13.01
C ARG A 140 13.65 20.44 12.99
N VAL A 141 12.38 20.28 12.65
CA VAL A 141 11.41 21.38 12.63
C VAL A 141 11.02 21.70 14.07
N PRO A 142 11.09 22.98 14.51
CA PRO A 142 10.70 23.34 15.86
C PRO A 142 9.20 23.06 16.08
N LEU A 143 8.89 22.39 17.19
CA LEU A 143 7.52 22.06 17.59
C LEU A 143 6.82 23.28 18.19
N THR A 144 6.53 24.26 17.34
CA THR A 144 5.69 25.41 17.69
C THR A 144 4.20 25.00 17.69
N ASP A 145 3.35 25.78 18.35
CA ASP A 145 1.89 25.53 18.33
C ASP A 145 1.33 25.46 16.91
N LEU A 146 1.84 26.32 16.03
CA LEU A 146 1.50 26.28 14.60
C LEU A 146 1.90 24.93 13.99
N GLN A 147 3.13 24.47 14.20
CA GLN A 147 3.60 23.20 13.65
C GLN A 147 2.75 22.01 14.14
N VAL A 148 2.37 22.01 15.42
CA VAL A 148 1.49 20.99 15.99
C VAL A 148 0.12 21.01 15.33
N GLN A 149 -0.46 22.20 15.11
CA GLN A 149 -1.73 22.33 14.39
C GLN A 149 -1.62 21.85 12.93
N LEU A 150 -0.52 22.14 12.25
CA LEU A 150 -0.28 21.68 10.89
C LEU A 150 -0.20 20.16 10.81
N VAL A 151 0.64 19.54 11.64
CA VAL A 151 0.77 18.06 11.71
C VAL A 151 -0.55 17.41 12.09
N GLY A 152 -1.28 18.00 13.04
CA GLY A 152 -2.61 17.52 13.44
C GLY A 152 -3.63 17.57 12.30
N SER A 153 -3.67 18.67 11.54
CA SER A 153 -4.56 18.81 10.38
C SER A 153 -4.19 17.83 9.26
N GLN A 154 -2.89 17.64 9.01
CA GLN A 154 -2.39 16.69 8.03
C GLN A 154 -2.72 15.25 8.44
N LEU A 155 -2.57 14.90 9.73
CA LEU A 155 -2.94 13.59 10.26
C LEU A 155 -4.44 13.32 10.09
N LEU A 156 -5.30 14.29 10.42
CA LEU A 156 -6.74 14.17 10.22
C LEU A 156 -7.06 13.86 8.75
N PHE A 157 -6.41 14.57 7.83
CA PHE A 157 -6.58 14.34 6.39
C PHE A 157 -6.11 12.93 5.98
N CYS A 158 -4.98 12.45 6.52
CA CYS A 158 -4.51 11.08 6.29
C CYS A 158 -5.52 10.03 6.77
N ILE A 159 -6.05 10.18 7.99
CA ILE A 159 -7.00 9.24 8.60
C ILE A 159 -8.29 9.16 7.77
N VAL A 160 -8.80 10.31 7.31
CA VAL A 160 -10.01 10.39 6.48
C VAL A 160 -9.78 9.85 5.07
N LEU A 161 -8.61 10.10 4.47
CA LEU A 161 -8.27 9.60 3.15
C LEU A 161 -7.91 8.12 3.12
N PHE A 162 -7.45 7.55 4.25
CA PHE A 162 -6.95 6.17 4.27
C PHE A 162 -7.95 5.14 3.72
N PRO A 163 -9.25 5.15 4.05
CA PRO A 163 -10.22 4.24 3.44
C PRO A 163 -10.31 4.35 1.91
N ILE A 164 -10.10 5.55 1.35
CA ILE A 164 -10.07 5.76 -0.10
C ILE A 164 -8.81 5.11 -0.69
N ILE A 165 -7.64 5.32 -0.06
CA ILE A 165 -6.38 4.70 -0.48
C ILE A 165 -6.43 3.17 -0.35
N ALA A 166 -7.05 2.64 0.71
CA ALA A 166 -7.27 1.21 0.86
C ALA A 166 -8.18 0.65 -0.25
N ARG A 167 -9.22 1.39 -0.65
CA ARG A 167 -10.09 1.04 -1.78
C ARG A 167 -9.35 1.09 -3.11
N THR A 168 -8.51 2.09 -3.37
CA THR A 168 -7.73 2.15 -4.61
C THR A 168 -6.75 0.99 -4.70
N ALA A 169 -6.05 0.65 -3.61
CA ALA A 169 -5.22 -0.55 -3.54
C ALA A 169 -6.03 -1.83 -3.83
N ALA A 170 -7.23 -1.97 -3.24
CA ALA A 170 -8.11 -3.11 -3.50
C ALA A 170 -8.61 -3.18 -4.95
N LEU A 171 -8.89 -2.04 -5.60
CA LEU A 171 -9.27 -1.98 -7.01
C LEU A 171 -8.11 -2.38 -7.92
N LEU A 172 -6.90 -1.90 -7.64
CA LEU A 172 -5.69 -2.26 -8.37
C LEU A 172 -5.35 -3.74 -8.19
N ASP A 173 -5.62 -4.30 -7.01
CA ASP A 173 -5.48 -5.74 -6.76
C ASP A 173 -6.48 -6.57 -7.59
N ARG A 174 -7.71 -6.07 -7.83
CA ARG A 174 -8.63 -6.72 -8.77
C ARG A 174 -8.10 -6.72 -10.20
N LEU A 175 -7.49 -5.62 -10.65
CA LEU A 175 -6.86 -5.55 -11.98
C LEU A 175 -5.71 -6.55 -12.11
N ARG A 176 -4.94 -6.76 -11.04
CA ARG A 176 -3.93 -7.82 -10.98
C ARG A 176 -4.52 -9.23 -11.16
N LEU A 177 -5.72 -9.49 -10.63
CA LEU A 177 -6.39 -10.78 -10.74
C LEU A 177 -7.13 -10.96 -12.08
N GLN A 178 -7.22 -9.93 -12.92
CA GLN A 178 -7.80 -10.05 -14.26
C GLN A 178 -6.88 -10.87 -15.16
N ARG A 179 -7.43 -11.97 -15.68
CA ARG A 179 -6.74 -12.96 -16.51
C ARG A 179 -6.38 -12.33 -17.86
N VAL A 180 -5.09 -12.10 -18.11
CA VAL A 180 -4.63 -11.54 -19.39
C VAL A 180 -4.30 -12.68 -20.36
N ARG A 181 -4.83 -12.59 -21.59
CA ARG A 181 -4.60 -13.57 -22.66
C ARG A 181 -3.14 -13.49 -23.12
N ARG A 182 -2.39 -14.58 -22.94
CA ARG A 182 -1.06 -14.75 -23.55
C ARG A 182 -1.26 -14.85 -25.06
N ILE A 183 -0.63 -13.95 -25.81
CA ILE A 183 -0.50 -14.06 -27.26
C ILE A 183 0.88 -14.70 -27.44
N ASP A 184 0.90 -16.02 -27.62
CA ASP A 184 2.07 -16.73 -28.12
C ASP A 184 2.12 -16.56 -29.65
#